data_AF-A0A930B141-F1
#
_entry.id   AF-A0A930B141-F1
#
_cell.length_a   1.000
_cell.length_b   1.000
_cell.length_c   1.000
_cell.angle_alpha   90.00
_cell.angle_beta   90.00
_cell.angle_gamma   90.00
#
_symmetry.space_group_name_H-M   'P 1'
#
loop_
_entity.id
_entity.type
_entity.pdbx_description
1 polymer ?
#
loop_
_entity_poly.entity_id
_entity_poly.type
_entity_poly.pdbx_seq_one_letter_code
_entity_poly.pdbx_strand_id
1 'polypeptide(L)'
;FEDGFLRPLEIIRSLAFGRSVPEKTFNWEDFQRVTNLQDLGKNKTDNTETEKLLKRIEKLEKQKQAVPIGLIALWGKPANEIPAGWREYVNLRGKMPIGLDPDYVKKPEDSQDYQLNSLLKQGGERSHKLTIEEMPRHSHNVENIPRVVTDTDRGGLSSHFSLDDTTSRTSSSTGGDQSHNNMPPYRVVQFIEYVGF
;
A
#
# COMPACT_ATOMS: atom_id res chain seq x y z
N PHE A 1 75.65 50.49 -27.83
CA PHE A 1 76.09 51.89 -27.79
C PHE A 1 77.62 51.93 -27.70
N GLU A 2 78.35 51.37 -28.66
CA GLU A 2 79.83 51.37 -28.66
C GLU A 2 80.48 52.12 -29.84
N ASP A 3 79.71 52.57 -30.85
CA ASP A 3 80.27 53.22 -32.06
C ASP A 3 80.11 54.75 -32.13
N GLY A 4 79.86 55.45 -31.02
CA GLY A 4 79.88 56.93 -30.98
C GLY A 4 78.83 57.68 -31.82
N PHE A 5 77.97 56.99 -32.58
CA PHE A 5 76.85 57.59 -33.32
C PHE A 5 75.63 57.79 -32.43
N LEU A 6 75.07 59.01 -32.44
CA LEU A 6 73.81 59.34 -31.77
C LEU A 6 72.63 58.81 -32.59
N ARG A 7 71.95 57.79 -32.07
CA ARG A 7 70.68 57.29 -32.61
C ARG A 7 69.51 57.75 -31.72
N PRO A 8 68.33 58.04 -32.28
CA PRO A 8 67.15 58.33 -31.48
C PRO A 8 66.85 57.15 -30.55
N LEU A 9 66.65 57.45 -29.26
CA LEU A 9 66.36 56.45 -28.24
C LEU A 9 64.88 56.06 -28.33
N GLU A 10 64.60 54.88 -28.87
CA GLU A 10 63.26 54.29 -28.82
C GLU A 10 63.11 53.50 -27.51
N ILE A 11 62.16 53.94 -26.67
CA ILE A 11 61.86 53.29 -25.40
C ILE A 11 60.76 52.24 -25.64
N ILE A 12 61.13 50.97 -25.64
CA ILE A 12 60.18 49.85 -25.66
C ILE A 12 59.85 49.47 -24.21
N ARG A 13 58.57 49.50 -23.85
CA ARG A 13 58.11 48.99 -22.55
C ARG A 13 57.76 47.51 -22.68
N SER A 14 58.51 46.65 -22.00
CA SER A 14 58.25 45.22 -21.94
C SER A 14 57.86 44.79 -20.52
N LEU A 15 57.16 43.66 -20.43
CA LEU A 15 56.90 42.97 -19.17
C LEU A 15 57.85 41.78 -19.07
N ALA A 16 58.46 41.60 -17.90
CA ALA A 16 59.33 40.48 -17.61
C ALA A 16 59.02 39.94 -16.21
N PHE A 17 59.30 38.66 -15.99
CA PHE A 17 59.18 38.06 -14.67
C PHE A 17 60.27 38.61 -13.73
N GLY A 18 59.87 39.04 -12.54
CA GLY A 18 60.78 39.59 -11.54
C GLY A 18 60.04 40.36 -10.45
N ARG A 19 60.79 40.89 -9.48
CA ARG A 19 60.27 41.82 -8.47
C ARG A 19 60.89 43.19 -8.69
N SER A 20 60.08 44.24 -8.71
CA SER A 20 60.53 45.63 -8.84
C SER A 20 59.94 46.45 -7.68
N VAL A 21 59.73 47.75 -7.88
CA VAL A 21 58.97 48.59 -6.95
C VAL A 21 57.52 48.10 -6.83
N PRO A 22 56.84 48.29 -5.67
CA PRO A 22 55.46 47.82 -5.45
C PRO A 22 54.48 48.29 -6.54
N GLU A 23 54.65 49.51 -7.03
CA GLU A 23 53.80 50.12 -8.08
C GLU A 23 53.96 49.47 -9.48
N LYS A 24 55.01 48.66 -9.67
CA LYS A 24 55.33 48.00 -10.96
C LYS A 24 55.43 46.48 -10.82
N THR A 25 55.00 45.93 -9.69
CA THR A 25 55.00 44.49 -9.43
C THR A 25 53.55 44.02 -9.38
N PHE A 26 53.20 43.09 -10.26
CA PHE A 26 51.86 42.51 -10.35
C PHE A 26 51.96 41.02 -10.01
N ASN A 27 50.99 40.50 -9.26
CA ASN A 27 50.94 39.07 -8.97
C ASN A 27 50.60 38.32 -10.27
N TRP A 28 51.37 37.26 -10.55
CA TRP A 28 51.13 36.45 -11.74
C TRP A 28 49.76 35.75 -11.72
N GLU A 29 49.23 35.47 -10.53
CA GLU A 29 47.90 34.88 -10.33
C GLU A 29 46.75 35.80 -10.79
N ASP A 30 46.97 37.13 -10.83
CA ASP A 30 45.95 38.09 -11.27
C ASP A 30 45.79 38.11 -12.80
N PHE A 31 46.73 37.51 -13.54
CA PHE A 31 46.67 37.44 -15.01
C PHE A 31 45.85 36.25 -15.45
N GLN A 32 44.68 36.52 -16.04
CA GLN A 32 43.85 35.49 -16.67
C GLN A 32 44.28 35.23 -18.11
N ARG A 33 44.33 33.95 -18.50
CA ARG A 33 44.52 33.58 -19.90
C ARG A 33 43.23 33.83 -20.66
N VAL A 34 43.28 34.69 -21.67
CA VAL A 34 42.17 34.88 -22.61
C VAL A 34 42.14 33.66 -23.53
N THR A 35 41.06 32.89 -23.49
CA THR A 35 40.81 31.81 -24.46
C THR A 35 40.16 32.36 -25.73
N ASN A 36 40.36 31.69 -26.86
CA ASN A 36 39.79 32.12 -28.14
C ASN A 36 38.24 32.04 -28.09
N LEU A 37 37.54 32.91 -28.82
CA LEU A 37 36.08 32.93 -28.92
C LEU A 37 35.47 31.56 -29.30
N GLN A 38 36.22 30.75 -30.05
CA GLN A 38 35.82 29.39 -30.44
C GLN A 38 35.81 28.40 -29.24
N ASP A 39 36.61 28.64 -28.21
CA ASP A 39 36.68 27.81 -27.01
C ASP A 39 35.71 28.29 -25.92
N LEU A 40 35.30 29.56 -25.93
CA LEU A 40 34.19 30.05 -25.09
C LEU A 40 32.87 29.36 -25.43
N GLY A 41 32.63 29.00 -26.69
CA GLY A 41 31.44 28.25 -27.10
C GLY A 41 31.42 26.80 -26.59
N LYS A 42 32.60 26.19 -26.43
CA LYS A 42 32.75 24.82 -25.91
C LYS A 42 32.75 24.77 -24.38
N ASN A 43 33.29 25.80 -23.72
CA ASN A 43 33.45 25.91 -22.26
C ASN A 43 32.36 26.75 -21.59
N LYS A 44 31.36 27.25 -22.34
CA LYS A 44 30.18 27.84 -21.73
C LYS A 44 29.55 26.78 -20.83
N THR A 45 29.43 27.16 -19.56
CA THR A 45 28.74 26.57 -18.42
C THR A 45 27.46 25.77 -18.73
N ASP A 46 26.87 26.01 -19.90
CA ASP A 46 25.75 25.25 -20.45
C ASP A 46 26.08 23.76 -20.57
N ASN A 47 27.26 23.32 -21.03
CA ASN A 47 27.51 21.88 -21.20
C ASN A 47 27.54 21.11 -19.86
N THR A 48 28.13 21.68 -18.81
CA THR A 48 28.23 20.97 -17.52
C THR A 48 26.92 20.98 -16.75
N GLU A 49 26.17 22.08 -16.78
CA GLU A 49 24.84 22.14 -16.16
C GLU A 49 23.80 21.35 -16.95
N THR A 50 23.80 21.44 -18.28
CA THR A 50 22.91 20.64 -19.12
C THR A 50 23.23 19.15 -19.01
N GLU A 51 24.49 18.72 -18.96
CA GLU A 51 24.84 17.32 -18.70
C GLU A 51 24.40 16.86 -17.31
N LYS A 52 24.52 17.72 -16.29
CA LYS A 52 23.99 17.43 -14.93
C LYS A 52 22.47 17.30 -14.94
N LEU A 53 21.77 18.19 -15.64
CA LEU A 53 20.32 18.16 -15.79
C LEU A 53 19.87 16.92 -16.57
N LEU A 54 20.55 16.57 -17.67
CA LEU A 54 20.32 15.36 -18.46
C LEU A 54 20.51 14.11 -17.62
N LYS A 55 21.62 13.99 -16.88
CA LYS A 55 21.86 12.86 -15.96
C LYS A 55 20.81 12.80 -14.85
N ARG A 56 20.34 13.94 -14.36
CA ARG A 56 19.26 13.99 -13.35
C ARG A 56 17.92 13.57 -13.93
N ILE A 57 17.58 14.01 -15.14
CA ILE A 57 16.37 13.60 -15.86
C ILE A 57 16.41 12.09 -16.13
N GLU A 58 17.52 11.57 -16.67
CA GLU A 58 17.67 10.14 -16.96
C GLU A 58 17.55 9.29 -15.67
N LYS A 59 18.11 9.77 -14.55
CA LYS A 59 17.94 9.13 -13.23
C LYS A 59 16.49 9.19 -12.75
N LEU A 60 15.81 10.32 -12.92
CA LEU A 60 14.41 10.49 -12.54
C LEU A 60 13.50 9.62 -13.43
N GLU A 61 13.77 9.50 -14.73
CA GLU A 61 13.02 8.65 -15.65
C GLU A 61 13.19 7.16 -15.35
N LYS A 62 14.42 6.72 -15.06
CA LYS A 62 14.67 5.36 -14.56
C LYS A 62 13.97 5.09 -13.22
N GLN A 63 13.87 6.09 -12.34
CA GLN A 63 13.08 5.98 -11.11
C GLN A 63 11.56 5.96 -11.37
N LYS A 64 11.05 6.72 -12.36
CA LYS A 64 9.64 6.71 -12.77
C LYS A 64 9.20 5.35 -13.32
N GLN A 65 10.10 4.63 -14.00
CA GLN A 65 9.85 3.26 -14.49
C GLN A 65 9.71 2.21 -13.38
N ALA A 66 10.11 2.50 -12.14
CA ALA A 66 10.08 1.51 -11.05
C ALA A 66 8.66 1.14 -10.61
N VAL A 67 7.66 2.01 -10.84
CA VAL A 67 6.26 1.76 -10.44
C VAL A 67 5.39 1.65 -11.69
N PRO A 68 4.84 0.46 -11.99
CA PRO A 68 3.93 0.31 -13.13
C PRO A 68 2.60 1.04 -12.84
N ILE A 69 2.04 1.66 -13.88
CA ILE A 69 0.70 2.27 -13.83
C ILE A 69 -0.32 1.16 -13.52
N GLY A 70 -1.24 1.45 -12.59
CA GLY A 70 -2.23 0.50 -12.09
C GLY A 70 -1.78 -0.31 -10.88
N LEU A 71 -0.56 -0.09 -10.36
CA LEU A 71 -0.13 -0.73 -9.11
C LEU A 71 -1.02 -0.27 -7.95
N ILE A 72 -1.61 -1.23 -7.24
CA ILE A 72 -2.35 -1.01 -6.00
C ILE A 72 -1.42 -1.28 -4.82
N ALA A 73 -1.28 -0.30 -3.92
CA ALA A 73 -0.42 -0.40 -2.74
C ALA A 73 -1.18 -0.08 -1.45
N LEU A 74 -0.67 -0.60 -0.34
CA LEU A 74 -1.15 -0.29 1.02
C LEU A 74 -0.56 1.05 1.47
N TRP A 75 -1.42 1.94 1.98
CA TRP A 75 -1.06 3.27 2.44
C TRP A 75 -1.48 3.47 3.91
N GLY A 76 -0.50 3.70 4.78
CA GLY A 76 -0.71 3.81 6.23
C GLY A 76 -1.02 5.22 6.75
N LYS A 77 -1.13 6.22 5.85
CA LYS A 77 -1.29 7.64 6.17
C LYS A 77 -2.65 8.16 5.69
N PRO A 78 -3.10 9.34 6.15
CA PRO A 78 -4.36 9.93 5.70
C PRO A 78 -4.36 10.29 4.19
N ALA A 79 -5.56 10.50 3.65
CA ALA A 79 -5.77 10.68 2.20
C ALA A 79 -5.19 12.01 1.66
N ASN A 80 -5.01 13.01 2.53
CA ASN A 80 -4.38 14.29 2.21
C ASN A 80 -2.86 14.17 2.00
N GLU A 81 -2.24 13.08 2.44
CA GLU A 81 -0.80 12.82 2.29
C GLU A 81 -0.49 11.86 1.13
N ILE A 82 -1.46 11.55 0.27
CA ILE A 82 -1.24 10.67 -0.89
C ILE A 82 -0.17 11.31 -1.81
N PRO A 83 0.91 10.59 -2.16
CA PRO A 83 1.95 11.15 -3.02
C PRO A 83 1.41 11.54 -4.40
N ALA A 84 2.01 12.56 -5.01
CA ALA A 84 1.68 12.92 -6.39
C ALA A 84 1.88 11.72 -7.35
N GLY A 85 0.97 11.59 -8.31
CA GLY A 85 0.89 10.45 -9.22
C GLY A 85 0.14 9.22 -8.66
N TRP A 86 -0.32 9.30 -7.41
CA TRP A 86 -1.19 8.29 -6.80
C TRP A 86 -2.59 8.86 -6.55
N ARG A 87 -3.59 7.98 -6.58
CA ARG A 87 -4.96 8.28 -6.15
C ARG A 87 -5.47 7.21 -5.23
N GLU A 88 -6.50 7.51 -4.46
CA GLU A 88 -7.19 6.49 -3.67
C GLU A 88 -7.89 5.45 -4.56
N TYR A 89 -7.71 4.17 -4.23
CA TYR A 89 -8.40 3.08 -4.89
C TYR A 89 -9.72 2.75 -4.17
N VAL A 90 -10.79 3.45 -4.56
CA VAL A 90 -12.11 3.43 -3.90
C VAL A 90 -12.74 2.03 -3.88
N ASN A 91 -12.47 1.20 -4.90
CA ASN A 91 -13.13 -0.10 -5.05
C ASN A 91 -12.79 -1.10 -3.92
N LEU A 92 -11.65 -0.93 -3.24
CA LEU A 92 -11.22 -1.78 -2.09
C LEU A 92 -11.59 -1.22 -0.72
N ARG A 93 -12.34 -0.10 -0.64
CA ARG A 93 -12.76 0.45 0.67
C ARG A 93 -13.56 -0.57 1.47
N GLY A 94 -13.05 -0.93 2.65
CA GLY A 94 -13.71 -1.85 3.56
C GLY A 94 -13.90 -3.27 3.00
N LYS A 95 -13.05 -3.67 2.04
CA LYS A 95 -13.00 -5.00 1.44
C LYS A 95 -11.60 -5.59 1.61
N MET A 96 -11.54 -6.89 1.81
CA MET A 96 -10.29 -7.63 1.81
C MET A 96 -9.95 -8.05 0.37
N PRO A 97 -8.78 -7.70 -0.17
CA PRO A 97 -8.38 -8.16 -1.49
C PRO A 97 -8.11 -9.67 -1.47
N ILE A 98 -8.63 -10.37 -2.46
CA ILE A 98 -8.36 -11.78 -2.73
C ILE A 98 -7.67 -11.86 -4.08
N GLY A 99 -6.63 -12.69 -4.19
CA GLY A 99 -5.92 -12.91 -5.45
C GLY A 99 -6.84 -13.55 -6.50
N LEU A 100 -6.70 -13.12 -7.75
CA LEU A 100 -7.33 -13.81 -8.88
C LEU A 100 -6.77 -15.22 -8.95
N ASP A 101 -7.66 -16.21 -8.97
CA ASP A 101 -7.34 -17.62 -9.15
C ASP A 101 -7.95 -18.09 -10.48
N PRO A 102 -7.19 -18.09 -11.60
CA PRO A 102 -7.68 -18.52 -12.89
C PRO A 102 -8.15 -19.98 -12.92
N ASP A 103 -7.60 -20.82 -12.04
CA ASP A 103 -7.89 -22.25 -11.96
C ASP A 103 -9.06 -22.55 -11.01
N TYR A 104 -9.68 -21.50 -10.44
CA TYR A 104 -10.82 -21.65 -9.55
C TYR A 104 -11.99 -22.32 -10.27
N VAL A 105 -12.42 -23.44 -9.69
CA VAL A 105 -13.63 -24.17 -10.04
C VAL A 105 -14.37 -24.44 -8.74
N LYS A 106 -15.67 -24.10 -8.71
CA LYS A 106 -16.54 -24.39 -7.56
C LYS A 106 -16.48 -25.88 -7.23
N LYS A 107 -16.14 -26.22 -6.00
CA LYS A 107 -16.16 -27.59 -5.52
C LYS A 107 -17.51 -27.93 -4.86
N PRO A 108 -17.90 -29.22 -4.79
CA PRO A 108 -19.14 -29.63 -4.11
C PRO A 108 -19.20 -29.21 -2.64
N GLU A 109 -18.06 -29.09 -1.98
CA GLU A 109 -17.93 -28.63 -0.58
C GLU A 109 -18.08 -27.11 -0.39
N ASP A 110 -18.03 -26.32 -1.47
CA ASP A 110 -18.20 -24.88 -1.38
C ASP A 110 -19.69 -24.54 -1.20
N SER A 111 -20.00 -23.74 -0.17
CA SER A 111 -21.37 -23.26 0.11
C SER A 111 -21.95 -22.45 -1.05
N GLN A 112 -21.11 -21.79 -1.85
CA GLN A 112 -21.51 -21.01 -3.00
C GLN A 112 -20.39 -20.94 -4.05
N ASP A 113 -20.72 -20.45 -5.24
CA ASP A 113 -19.70 -20.10 -6.24
C ASP A 113 -19.06 -18.76 -5.85
N TYR A 114 -17.79 -18.78 -5.45
CA TYR A 114 -17.06 -17.56 -5.06
C TYR A 114 -16.53 -16.77 -6.26
N GLN A 115 -16.54 -17.35 -7.47
CA GLN A 115 -16.12 -16.70 -8.72
C GLN A 115 -14.71 -16.07 -8.65
N LEU A 116 -13.77 -16.75 -7.98
CA LEU A 116 -12.40 -16.24 -7.79
C LEU A 116 -11.57 -16.20 -9.08
N ASN A 117 -12.09 -16.77 -10.17
CA ASN A 117 -11.55 -16.71 -11.53
C ASN A 117 -11.97 -15.47 -12.31
N SER A 118 -12.75 -14.56 -11.72
CA SER A 118 -13.23 -13.35 -12.37
C SER A 118 -12.80 -12.10 -11.62
N LEU A 119 -12.23 -11.14 -12.36
CA LEU A 119 -11.82 -9.85 -11.80
C LEU A 119 -13.02 -9.06 -11.30
N LEU A 120 -12.79 -8.23 -10.28
CA LEU A 120 -13.77 -7.32 -9.67
C LEU A 120 -14.97 -8.00 -9.01
N LYS A 121 -14.98 -9.34 -8.89
CA LYS A 121 -15.96 -10.04 -8.07
C LYS A 121 -15.83 -9.66 -6.60
N GLN A 122 -16.98 -9.61 -5.93
CA GLN A 122 -17.09 -9.12 -4.56
C GLN A 122 -18.04 -10.05 -3.81
N GLY A 123 -17.73 -10.27 -2.54
CA GLY A 123 -18.52 -11.09 -1.64
C GLY A 123 -18.01 -10.95 -0.21
N GLY A 124 -18.50 -11.83 0.66
CA GLY A 124 -18.17 -11.84 2.08
C GLY A 124 -19.11 -10.99 2.93
N GLU A 125 -19.11 -11.27 4.23
CA GLU A 125 -20.01 -10.66 5.20
C GLU A 125 -19.20 -10.15 6.39
N ARG A 126 -19.51 -8.93 6.88
CA ARG A 126 -18.87 -8.37 8.09
C ARG A 126 -19.43 -9.00 9.36
N SER A 127 -20.71 -9.32 9.35
CA SER A 127 -21.40 -9.99 10.44
C SER A 127 -22.30 -11.06 9.85
N HIS A 128 -22.31 -12.22 10.50
CA HIS A 128 -23.01 -13.40 10.03
C HIS A 128 -23.98 -13.90 11.11
N LYS A 129 -25.18 -14.32 10.68
CA LYS A 129 -26.21 -14.90 11.54
C LYS A 129 -26.38 -16.35 11.14
N LEU A 130 -26.20 -17.25 12.12
CA LEU A 130 -26.32 -18.68 11.89
C LEU A 130 -27.71 -19.03 11.34
N THR A 131 -27.72 -19.80 10.28
CA THR A 131 -28.92 -20.40 9.69
C THR A 131 -29.16 -21.79 10.25
N ILE A 132 -30.34 -22.35 10.00
CA ILE A 132 -30.68 -23.72 10.42
C ILE A 132 -29.75 -24.74 9.75
N GLU A 133 -29.33 -24.51 8.52
CA GLU A 133 -28.43 -25.40 7.78
C GLU A 133 -27.00 -25.40 8.34
N GLU A 134 -26.60 -24.30 8.99
CA GLU A 134 -25.29 -24.15 9.65
C GLU A 134 -25.28 -24.70 11.08
N MET A 135 -26.44 -25.04 11.65
CA MET A 135 -26.51 -25.64 12.97
C MET A 135 -26.07 -27.11 12.93
N PRO A 136 -25.10 -27.52 13.75
CA PRO A 136 -24.75 -28.92 13.88
C PRO A 136 -25.95 -29.76 14.34
N ARG A 137 -26.02 -31.00 13.85
CA ARG A 137 -26.98 -31.99 14.34
C ARG A 137 -26.76 -32.18 15.84
N HIS A 138 -27.79 -31.90 16.61
CA HIS A 138 -27.79 -32.05 18.06
C HIS A 138 -29.09 -32.74 18.50
N SER A 139 -29.11 -33.24 19.73
CA SER A 139 -30.29 -33.87 20.33
C SER A 139 -30.34 -33.57 21.81
N HIS A 140 -31.53 -33.61 22.39
CA HIS A 140 -31.74 -33.44 23.82
C HIS A 140 -32.35 -34.71 24.39
N ASN A 141 -31.85 -35.12 25.56
CA ASN A 141 -32.49 -36.16 26.35
C ASN A 141 -33.43 -35.49 27.37
N VAL A 142 -34.70 -35.90 27.38
CA VAL A 142 -35.70 -35.42 28.34
C VAL A 142 -36.01 -36.58 29.28
N GLU A 143 -35.48 -36.49 30.50
CA GLU A 143 -35.68 -37.50 31.55
C GLU A 143 -36.82 -37.08 32.50
N ASN A 144 -37.38 -38.05 33.24
CA ASN A 144 -38.42 -37.82 34.26
C ASN A 144 -39.70 -37.16 33.75
N ILE A 145 -40.16 -37.51 32.54
CA ILE A 145 -41.51 -37.19 32.09
C ILE A 145 -42.49 -37.86 33.06
N PRO A 146 -43.45 -37.13 33.68
CA PRO A 146 -44.46 -37.73 34.53
C PRO A 146 -45.14 -38.87 33.79
N ARG A 147 -45.15 -40.06 34.38
CA ARG A 147 -45.87 -41.21 33.85
C ARG A 147 -47.11 -41.44 34.68
N VAL A 148 -48.09 -42.13 34.09
CA VAL A 148 -49.25 -42.63 34.82
C VAL A 148 -48.75 -43.40 36.03
N VAL A 149 -49.18 -42.97 37.21
CA VAL A 149 -48.89 -43.68 38.46
C VAL A 149 -50.05 -44.65 38.66
N THR A 150 -49.73 -45.94 38.73
CA THR A 150 -50.68 -46.97 39.13
C THR A 150 -50.70 -47.02 40.64
N ASP A 151 -51.81 -46.61 41.24
CA ASP A 151 -52.05 -46.81 42.66
C ASP A 151 -52.82 -48.10 42.86
N THR A 152 -52.30 -48.96 43.74
CA THR A 152 -52.94 -50.24 44.07
C THR A 152 -53.41 -50.15 45.51
N ASP A 153 -54.71 -49.91 45.67
CA ASP A 153 -55.32 -49.84 46.99
C ASP A 153 -55.18 -51.19 47.72
N ARG A 154 -55.09 -51.15 49.06
CA ARG A 154 -54.97 -52.35 49.92
C ARG A 154 -56.11 -53.37 49.78
N GLY A 155 -57.13 -53.09 48.97
CA GLY A 155 -58.25 -53.98 48.63
C GLY A 155 -58.22 -54.57 47.22
N GLY A 156 -57.15 -54.40 46.44
CA GLY A 156 -57.02 -55.01 45.11
C GLY A 156 -57.70 -54.24 43.96
N LEU A 157 -58.17 -53.02 44.23
CA LEU A 157 -58.61 -52.08 43.21
C LEU A 157 -57.40 -51.28 42.72
N SER A 158 -57.20 -51.21 41.39
CA SER A 158 -56.19 -50.35 40.79
C SER A 158 -56.85 -49.09 40.23
N SER A 159 -56.29 -47.93 40.56
CA SER A 159 -56.66 -46.66 39.95
C SER A 159 -55.48 -46.08 39.20
N HIS A 160 -55.78 -45.46 38.05
CA HIS A 160 -54.77 -44.80 37.21
C HIS A 160 -55.07 -43.31 37.26
N PHE A 161 -54.13 -42.52 37.77
CA PHE A 161 -54.21 -41.07 37.66
C PHE A 161 -52.98 -40.54 36.92
N SER A 162 -53.21 -39.58 36.03
CA SER A 162 -52.13 -38.86 35.34
C SER A 162 -51.83 -37.58 36.10
N LEU A 163 -50.56 -37.33 36.40
CA LEU A 163 -50.11 -36.09 37.02
C LEU A 163 -49.97 -34.94 36.01
N ASP A 164 -49.96 -35.24 34.70
CA ASP A 164 -49.82 -34.22 33.65
C ASP A 164 -50.13 -34.80 32.24
N ASP A 165 -50.14 -33.96 31.20
CA ASP A 165 -50.12 -34.42 29.80
C ASP A 165 -48.75 -35.05 29.47
N THR A 166 -48.76 -36.37 29.24
CA THR A 166 -47.54 -37.16 29.02
C THR A 166 -47.12 -37.21 27.55
N THR A 167 -47.86 -36.56 26.65
CA THR A 167 -47.70 -36.75 25.20
C THR A 167 -46.79 -35.73 24.52
N SER A 168 -46.66 -34.52 25.08
CA SER A 168 -45.77 -33.50 24.54
C SER A 168 -45.17 -32.60 25.62
N ARG A 169 -43.85 -32.37 25.56
CA ARG A 169 -43.15 -31.37 26.37
C ARG A 169 -42.18 -30.61 25.49
N THR A 170 -42.38 -29.30 25.40
CA THR A 170 -41.49 -28.40 24.68
C THR A 170 -40.34 -27.99 25.59
N SER A 171 -39.10 -28.09 25.13
CA SER A 171 -37.95 -27.53 25.83
C SER A 171 -37.98 -26.00 25.76
N SER A 172 -37.36 -25.33 26.73
CA SER A 172 -37.15 -23.89 26.65
C SER A 172 -36.25 -23.54 25.46
N SER A 173 -36.60 -22.47 24.74
CA SER A 173 -35.71 -21.92 23.72
C SER A 173 -34.39 -21.45 24.36
N THR A 174 -33.27 -21.76 23.70
CA THR A 174 -31.93 -21.32 24.10
C THR A 174 -31.22 -20.76 22.88
N GLY A 175 -30.40 -19.74 23.08
CA GLY A 175 -29.70 -19.02 22.02
C GLY A 175 -30.27 -17.62 21.81
N GLY A 176 -29.39 -16.66 21.53
CA GLY A 176 -29.79 -15.26 21.31
C GLY A 176 -30.16 -14.92 19.87
N ASP A 177 -29.85 -15.83 18.93
CA ASP A 177 -30.08 -15.67 17.48
C ASP A 177 -29.53 -14.32 16.93
N GLN A 178 -28.46 -13.82 17.57
CA GLN A 178 -27.80 -12.58 17.22
C GLN A 178 -26.67 -12.84 16.24
N SER A 179 -26.48 -11.93 15.30
CA SER A 179 -25.33 -11.96 14.40
C SER A 179 -24.02 -11.78 15.17
N HIS A 180 -22.96 -12.45 14.73
CA HIS A 180 -21.63 -12.34 15.31
C HIS A 180 -20.64 -11.71 14.31
N ASN A 181 -19.51 -11.21 14.81
CA ASN A 181 -18.45 -10.66 13.97
C ASN A 181 -17.78 -11.76 13.14
N ASN A 182 -17.70 -11.57 11.83
CA ASN A 182 -17.01 -12.48 10.90
C ASN A 182 -15.67 -11.91 10.39
N MET A 183 -15.27 -10.72 10.85
CA MET A 183 -14.00 -10.12 10.45
C MET A 183 -12.84 -10.66 11.31
N PRO A 184 -11.75 -11.16 10.69
CA PRO A 184 -10.52 -11.48 11.42
C PRO A 184 -9.92 -10.20 12.02
N PRO A 185 -8.97 -10.30 12.98
CA PRO A 185 -8.24 -9.13 13.47
C PRO A 185 -7.65 -8.32 12.31
N TYR A 186 -7.96 -7.01 12.27
CA TYR A 186 -7.58 -6.15 11.15
C TYR A 186 -7.05 -4.80 11.60
N ARG A 187 -6.27 -4.16 10.72
CA ARG A 187 -5.84 -2.76 10.84
C ARG A 187 -6.37 -1.98 9.65
N VAL A 188 -7.01 -0.84 9.92
CA VAL A 188 -7.51 0.05 8.85
C VAL A 188 -6.34 0.77 8.20
N VAL A 189 -6.19 0.58 6.90
CA VAL A 189 -5.24 1.27 6.01
C VAL A 189 -5.97 1.68 4.73
N GLN A 190 -5.40 2.62 4.00
CA GLN A 190 -5.92 3.03 2.70
C GLN A 190 -5.28 2.19 1.58
N PHE A 191 -6.01 2.01 0.49
CA PHE A 191 -5.47 1.47 -0.75
C PHE A 191 -5.31 2.62 -1.74
N ILE A 192 -4.14 2.70 -2.38
CA ILE A 192 -3.83 3.72 -3.39
C ILE A 192 -3.40 3.05 -4.69
N GLU A 193 -3.75 3.66 -5.82
CA GLU A 193 -3.40 3.23 -7.17
C GLU A 193 -2.46 4.26 -7.80
N TYR A 194 -1.37 3.80 -8.40
CA TYR A 194 -0.49 4.66 -9.17
C TYR A 194 -1.07 4.93 -10.56
N VAL A 195 -1.36 6.19 -10.86
CA VAL A 195 -1.93 6.65 -12.14
C VAL A 195 -0.92 7.31 -13.05
N GLY A 196 0.31 7.53 -12.57
CA GLY A 196 1.32 8.27 -13.31
C GLY A 196 1.27 9.78 -13.02
N PHE A 197 2.34 10.46 -13.42
CA PHE A 197 2.49 11.91 -13.32
C PHE A 197 2.01 12.62 -14.58
#